data_AF-A0A1F2QMS2-F1
#
_entry.id   AF-A0A1F2QMS2-F1
#
_cell.length_a   1.000
_cell.length_b   1.000
_cell.length_c   1.000
_cell.angle_alpha   90.00
_cell.angle_beta   90.00
_cell.angle_gamma   90.00
#
_symmetry.space_group_name_H-M   'P 1'
#
loop_
_entity.id
_entity.type
_entity.pdbx_description
1 polymer ?
#
loop_
_entity_poly.entity_id
_entity_poly.type
_entity_poly.pdbx_seq_one_letter_code
_entity_poly.pdbx_strand_id
1 'polypeptide(L)'
;MRRALVPCLVATLASAAGLAGPAPRYPGTDTSVVVNRGNGRIAILGGDKLEVFEPSGTSLSTIEIPGKNPRILEFCGGNLLYVTHEVSNLPQVFVVITVDGRERLAFPNEGLSELFPSEASRLTVDGKGVYGFLPLDPPAREFFGLPESIPPGAGVAATYRFAGEKLLARGSEVFTGVVALSPDDMLLTVKGGGAMRHRSPGGVAWKREGSGGDWRVADVDPAAGVALAIDGQGALIGIDLEKGDVRWQSPAGTAPRVSDARLLRGGRALAFANDPEKQVMVFDPSSGAWSATEVAQAFARQGMRAVLAAWLDRADSLAGLWQIGTASGTALLIHGADGWYEVPLP
;
A
#
# COMPACT_ATOMS: atom_id res chain seq x y z
N MET A 1 -7.69 75.68 -5.52
CA MET A 1 -8.01 74.22 -5.56
C MET A 1 -6.93 73.50 -6.36
N ARG A 2 -6.03 72.78 -5.68
CA ARG A 2 -5.20 71.67 -6.21
C ARG A 2 -4.56 71.00 -4.99
N ARG A 3 -5.08 69.84 -4.59
CA ARG A 3 -4.54 69.00 -3.52
C ARG A 3 -3.32 68.26 -4.07
N ALA A 4 -2.15 68.45 -3.48
CA ALA A 4 -1.00 67.57 -3.68
C ALA A 4 -1.06 66.46 -2.63
N LEU A 5 -1.33 65.24 -3.09
CA LEU A 5 -1.23 64.01 -2.31
C LEU A 5 0.24 63.59 -2.27
N VAL A 6 0.81 63.55 -1.07
CA VAL A 6 2.06 62.85 -0.78
C VAL A 6 1.71 61.37 -0.53
N PRO A 7 2.20 60.40 -1.30
CA PRO A 7 2.08 59.01 -0.92
C PRO A 7 3.13 58.70 0.13
N CYS A 8 2.67 58.38 1.35
CA CYS A 8 3.45 57.62 2.32
C CYS A 8 3.74 56.25 1.72
N LEU A 9 4.98 56.04 1.28
CA LEU A 9 5.53 54.71 1.03
C LEU A 9 5.86 54.08 2.39
N VAL A 10 4.90 53.35 2.96
CA VAL A 10 5.20 52.40 4.05
C VAL A 10 5.75 51.15 3.37
N ALA A 11 7.07 51.08 3.27
CA ALA A 11 7.78 49.85 2.97
C ALA A 11 7.72 48.96 4.23
N THR A 12 6.66 48.16 4.37
CA THR A 12 6.71 46.98 5.24
C THR A 12 7.53 45.91 4.53
N LEU A 13 8.83 45.92 4.81
CA LEU A 13 9.68 44.73 4.69
C LEU A 13 9.12 43.67 5.63
N ALA A 14 8.18 42.88 5.14
CA ALA A 14 7.91 41.56 5.69
C ALA A 14 9.13 40.70 5.36
N SER A 15 10.12 40.74 6.25
CA SER A 15 11.12 39.70 6.36
C SER A 15 10.37 38.39 6.59
N ALA A 16 10.13 37.65 5.51
CA ALA A 16 9.86 36.23 5.54
C ALA A 16 11.13 35.55 6.04
N ALA A 17 11.36 35.62 7.35
CA ALA A 17 12.14 34.61 8.03
C ALA A 17 11.35 33.32 7.84
N GLY A 18 11.72 32.57 6.79
CA GLY A 18 11.16 31.25 6.53
C GLY A 18 11.32 30.44 7.80
N LEU A 19 10.20 30.13 8.45
CA LEU A 19 10.17 29.06 9.43
C LEU A 19 10.56 27.82 8.63
N ALA A 20 11.82 27.41 8.75
CA ALA A 20 12.25 26.12 8.24
C ALA A 20 11.30 25.08 8.83
N GLY A 21 10.67 24.29 7.96
CA GLY A 21 9.78 23.22 8.39
C GLY A 21 10.49 22.25 9.33
N PRO A 22 9.75 21.37 10.03
CA PRO A 22 10.38 20.34 10.86
C PRO A 22 11.35 19.51 10.02
N ALA A 23 12.46 19.06 10.60
CA ALA A 23 13.38 18.17 9.93
C ALA A 23 12.71 16.82 9.62
N PRO A 24 13.08 16.14 8.52
CA PRO A 24 12.61 14.79 8.25
C PRO A 24 13.08 13.85 9.37
N ARG A 25 12.21 12.89 9.74
CA ARG A 25 12.56 11.80 10.66
C ARG A 25 13.64 10.90 10.04
N TYR A 26 13.52 10.65 8.74
CA TYR A 26 14.48 9.87 7.97
C TYR A 26 14.92 10.70 6.74
N PRO A 27 16.13 11.30 6.76
CA PRO A 27 16.58 12.18 5.69
C PRO A 27 16.98 11.41 4.44
N GLY A 28 16.89 12.08 3.27
CA GLY A 28 17.38 11.59 1.99
C GLY A 28 16.28 11.30 0.98
N THR A 29 16.42 11.84 -0.23
CA THR A 29 15.43 11.75 -1.33
C THR A 29 15.35 10.38 -1.97
N ASP A 30 16.44 9.62 -1.94
CA ASP A 30 16.54 8.29 -2.56
C ASP A 30 16.22 7.17 -1.55
N THR A 31 15.61 7.53 -0.42
CA THR A 31 15.24 6.56 0.62
C THR A 31 13.89 5.91 0.30
N SER A 32 13.84 4.58 0.35
CA SER A 32 12.59 3.83 0.25
C SER A 32 12.17 3.31 1.62
N VAL A 33 10.89 3.44 1.94
CA VAL A 33 10.33 3.05 3.24
C VAL A 33 9.08 2.21 3.05
N VAL A 34 9.00 1.14 3.84
CA VAL A 34 7.81 0.31 4.02
C VAL A 34 7.56 0.07 5.49
N VAL A 35 6.29 -0.17 5.82
CA VAL A 35 5.84 -0.36 7.20
C VAL A 35 5.12 -1.68 7.31
N ASN A 36 5.51 -2.49 8.27
CA ASN A 36 4.79 -3.69 8.65
C ASN A 36 3.56 -3.31 9.46
N ARG A 37 2.38 -3.59 8.93
CA ARG A 37 1.13 -3.13 9.55
C ARG A 37 0.72 -3.96 10.77
N GLY A 38 1.07 -5.24 10.79
CA GLY A 38 0.74 -6.14 11.89
C GLY A 38 1.45 -5.74 13.19
N ASN A 39 2.70 -5.27 13.12
CA ASN A 39 3.50 -4.94 14.31
C ASN A 39 4.01 -3.49 14.37
N GLY A 40 3.83 -2.70 13.31
CA GLY A 40 4.25 -1.30 13.22
C GLY A 40 5.74 -1.07 12.94
N ARG A 41 6.52 -2.13 12.71
CA ARG A 41 7.95 -2.00 12.40
C ARG A 41 8.16 -1.29 11.07
N ILE A 42 9.26 -0.55 10.98
CA ILE A 42 9.58 0.28 9.82
C ILE A 42 10.87 -0.25 9.21
N ALA A 43 10.91 -0.42 7.90
CA ALA A 43 12.13 -0.76 7.19
C ALA A 43 12.47 0.36 6.20
N ILE A 44 13.73 0.77 6.21
CA ILE A 44 14.24 1.94 5.51
C ILE A 44 15.48 1.51 4.74
N LEU A 45 15.46 1.75 3.43
CA LEU A 45 16.59 1.50 2.56
C LEU A 45 17.12 2.84 2.05
N GLY A 46 18.35 3.16 2.42
CA GLY A 46 19.09 4.32 1.92
C GLY A 46 20.41 3.86 1.29
N GLY A 47 20.56 4.09 -0.01
CA GLY A 47 21.67 3.51 -0.77
C GLY A 47 21.55 1.97 -0.80
N ASP A 48 22.59 1.29 -0.36
CA ASP A 48 22.67 -0.18 -0.23
C ASP A 48 22.40 -0.68 1.20
N LYS A 49 22.09 0.22 2.15
CA LYS A 49 21.90 -0.13 3.55
C LYS A 49 20.41 -0.17 3.91
N LEU A 50 19.93 -1.35 4.29
CA LEU A 50 18.60 -1.59 4.82
C LEU A 50 18.64 -1.62 6.35
N GLU A 51 17.89 -0.72 6.99
CA GLU A 51 17.74 -0.66 8.44
C GLU A 51 16.29 -0.96 8.83
N VAL A 52 16.11 -1.78 9.86
CA VAL A 52 14.79 -2.13 10.39
C VAL A 52 14.67 -1.56 11.80
N PHE A 53 13.55 -0.91 12.09
CA PHE A 53 13.27 -0.25 13.36
C PHE A 53 12.01 -0.83 14.03
N GLU A 54 12.04 -0.90 15.36
CA GLU A 54 10.82 -1.01 16.15
C GLU A 54 9.97 0.27 16.02
N PRO A 55 8.65 0.20 16.31
CA PRO A 55 7.79 1.38 16.34
C PRO A 55 8.33 2.51 17.24
N SER A 56 9.07 2.16 18.29
CA SER A 56 9.73 3.10 19.21
C SER A 56 10.88 3.89 18.56
N GLY A 57 11.33 3.51 17.35
CA GLY A 57 12.50 4.06 16.68
C GLY A 57 13.81 3.36 17.04
N THR A 58 13.79 2.29 17.84
CA THR A 58 15.00 1.50 18.13
C THR A 58 15.39 0.67 16.91
N SER A 59 16.65 0.76 16.47
CA SER A 59 17.17 -0.07 15.38
C SER A 59 17.27 -1.53 15.83
N LEU A 60 16.75 -2.45 15.00
CA LEU A 60 16.77 -3.89 15.21
C LEU A 60 17.90 -4.56 14.44
N SER A 61 18.12 -4.13 13.21
CA SER A 61 19.08 -4.74 12.30
C SER A 61 19.51 -3.76 11.23
N THR A 62 20.69 -4.04 10.68
CA THR A 62 21.27 -3.38 9.53
C THR A 62 21.73 -4.48 8.58
N ILE A 63 21.34 -4.38 7.32
CA ILE A 63 21.58 -5.39 6.30
C ILE A 63 22.13 -4.66 5.06
N GLU A 64 23.23 -5.16 4.51
CA GLU A 64 23.75 -4.69 3.23
C GLU A 64 23.03 -5.40 2.10
N ILE A 65 22.48 -4.63 1.16
CA ILE A 65 21.73 -5.13 0.01
C ILE A 65 22.64 -5.16 -1.22
N PRO A 66 22.85 -6.33 -1.84
CA PRO A 66 23.70 -6.44 -3.01
C PRO A 66 23.04 -5.84 -4.26
N GLY A 67 23.86 -5.58 -5.27
CA GLY A 67 23.42 -5.10 -6.59
C GLY A 67 23.35 -3.59 -6.69
N LYS A 68 22.52 -3.09 -7.62
CA LYS A 68 22.35 -1.66 -7.90
C LYS A 68 20.91 -1.22 -7.79
N ASN A 69 20.74 0.03 -7.34
CA ASN A 69 19.46 0.71 -7.20
C ASN A 69 18.41 -0.15 -6.48
N PRO A 70 18.74 -0.71 -5.30
CA PRO A 70 17.79 -1.55 -4.60
C PRO A 70 16.58 -0.73 -4.16
N ARG A 71 15.40 -1.35 -4.17
CA ARG A 71 14.17 -0.75 -3.67
C ARG A 71 13.43 -1.75 -2.81
N ILE A 72 13.03 -1.32 -1.63
CA ILE A 72 12.12 -2.11 -0.81
C ILE A 72 10.69 -1.97 -1.34
N LEU A 73 10.01 -3.10 -1.52
CA LEU A 73 8.66 -3.17 -2.09
C LEU A 73 7.62 -3.37 -1.01
N GLU A 74 7.89 -4.22 -0.02
CA GLU A 74 6.92 -4.54 1.03
C GLU A 74 7.56 -5.09 2.31
N PHE A 75 6.87 -4.86 3.43
CA PHE A 75 7.19 -5.45 4.72
C PHE A 75 5.93 -6.06 5.35
N CYS A 76 5.90 -7.39 5.45
CA CYS A 76 4.77 -8.11 6.04
C CYS A 76 5.25 -9.25 6.94
N GLY A 77 4.59 -9.44 8.08
CA GLY A 77 4.97 -10.45 9.07
C GLY A 77 6.40 -10.26 9.60
N GLY A 78 7.30 -11.18 9.27
CA GLY A 78 8.73 -11.09 9.62
C GLY A 78 9.65 -10.93 8.42
N ASN A 79 9.10 -10.61 7.24
CA ASN A 79 9.79 -10.68 5.96
C ASN A 79 9.70 -9.37 5.17
N LEU A 80 10.76 -9.09 4.42
CA LEU A 80 10.95 -7.91 3.59
C LEU A 80 11.12 -8.39 2.15
N LEU A 81 10.31 -7.84 1.24
CA LEU A 81 10.46 -8.05 -0.19
C LEU A 81 11.15 -6.82 -0.79
N TYR A 82 12.25 -7.04 -1.50
CA TYR A 82 12.94 -5.99 -2.24
C TYR A 82 13.29 -6.44 -3.65
N VAL A 83 13.58 -5.47 -4.50
CA VAL A 83 14.12 -5.66 -5.85
C VAL A 83 15.49 -5.01 -5.95
N THR A 84 16.41 -5.65 -6.64
CA THR A 84 17.76 -5.12 -6.95
C THR A 84 18.16 -5.52 -8.37
N HIS A 85 19.14 -4.84 -8.93
CA HIS A 85 19.58 -5.01 -10.32
C HIS A 85 21.05 -5.39 -10.40
N GLU A 86 21.44 -5.98 -11.54
CA GLU A 86 22.82 -6.33 -11.87
C GLU A 86 23.52 -7.23 -10.83
N VAL A 87 22.79 -8.21 -10.28
CA VAL A 87 23.35 -9.21 -9.37
C VAL A 87 23.73 -10.46 -10.17
N SER A 88 25.01 -10.84 -10.18
CA SER A 88 25.49 -12.09 -10.79
C SER A 88 25.02 -12.32 -12.24
N ASN A 89 25.04 -11.26 -13.06
CA ASN A 89 24.56 -11.21 -14.46
C ASN A 89 23.04 -11.26 -14.66
N LEU A 90 22.25 -11.27 -13.59
CA LEU A 90 20.80 -11.14 -13.67
C LEU A 90 20.43 -9.65 -13.78
N PRO A 91 19.60 -9.26 -14.77
CA PRO A 91 19.21 -7.86 -14.95
C PRO A 91 18.40 -7.34 -13.76
N GLN A 92 17.57 -8.20 -13.17
CA GLN A 92 16.71 -7.90 -12.03
C GLN A 92 16.55 -9.14 -11.17
N VAL A 93 16.58 -8.94 -9.85
CA VAL A 93 16.39 -9.99 -8.85
C VAL A 93 15.39 -9.49 -7.81
N PHE A 94 14.37 -10.30 -7.53
CA PHE A 94 13.48 -10.09 -6.40
C PHE A 94 13.96 -10.98 -5.26
N VAL A 95 14.01 -10.45 -4.05
CA VAL A 95 14.50 -11.21 -2.90
C VAL A 95 13.58 -10.96 -1.70
N VAL A 96 13.23 -12.06 -1.04
CA VAL A 96 12.60 -12.04 0.27
C VAL A 96 13.63 -12.43 1.32
N ILE A 97 13.80 -11.56 2.31
CA ILE A 97 14.65 -11.79 3.47
C ILE A 97 13.82 -11.66 4.75
N THR A 98 14.28 -12.27 5.85
CA THR A 98 13.77 -11.97 7.18
C THR A 98 14.33 -10.66 7.71
N VAL A 99 13.71 -10.13 8.77
CA VAL A 99 14.20 -8.91 9.46
C VAL A 99 15.64 -9.00 9.97
N ASP A 100 16.19 -10.20 10.13
CA ASP A 100 17.59 -10.44 10.53
C ASP A 100 18.54 -10.65 9.33
N GLY A 101 18.04 -10.46 8.09
CA GLY A 101 18.84 -10.54 6.86
C GLY A 101 18.99 -11.93 6.26
N ARG A 102 18.40 -12.98 6.86
CA ARG A 102 18.45 -14.31 6.24
C ARG A 102 17.56 -14.37 5.00
N GLU A 103 18.15 -14.81 3.90
CA GLU A 103 17.42 -15.06 2.66
C GLU A 103 16.38 -16.18 2.86
N ARG A 104 15.16 -15.90 2.41
CA ARG A 104 14.06 -16.87 2.32
C ARG A 104 13.89 -17.37 0.90
N LEU A 105 13.98 -16.45 -0.05
CA LEU A 105 13.75 -16.75 -1.46
C LEU A 105 14.36 -15.64 -2.33
N ALA A 106 15.20 -16.00 -3.28
CA ALA A 106 15.66 -15.12 -4.36
C ALA A 106 15.08 -15.59 -5.70
N PHE A 107 14.83 -14.67 -6.63
CA PHE A 107 14.24 -14.95 -7.93
C PHE A 107 15.03 -14.29 -9.07
N PRO A 108 15.17 -14.93 -10.24
CA PRO A 108 14.68 -16.28 -10.57
C PRO A 108 15.42 -17.39 -9.78
N ASN A 109 14.76 -18.54 -9.59
CA ASN A 109 15.37 -19.74 -8.98
C ASN A 109 14.84 -21.03 -9.61
N GLU A 110 15.39 -22.18 -9.20
CA GLU A 110 14.93 -23.49 -9.69
C GLU A 110 13.43 -23.71 -9.39
N GLY A 111 12.62 -23.77 -10.45
CA GLY A 111 11.16 -23.98 -10.36
C GLY A 111 10.32 -22.70 -10.45
N LEU A 112 10.94 -21.52 -10.52
CA LEU A 112 10.27 -20.23 -10.65
C LEU A 112 10.75 -19.48 -11.90
N SER A 113 9.81 -19.22 -12.81
CA SER A 113 10.05 -18.50 -14.05
C SER A 113 10.41 -17.03 -13.80
N GLU A 114 11.15 -16.41 -14.72
CA GLU A 114 11.35 -14.94 -14.77
C GLU A 114 10.02 -14.16 -14.87
N LEU A 115 8.91 -14.83 -15.19
CA LEU A 115 7.57 -14.23 -15.26
C LEU A 115 7.00 -13.86 -13.88
N PHE A 116 7.48 -14.50 -12.80
CA PHE A 116 6.95 -14.27 -11.46
C PHE A 116 8.02 -14.52 -10.40
N PRO A 117 8.20 -13.60 -9.43
CA PRO A 117 7.44 -12.38 -9.18
C PRO A 117 7.82 -11.23 -10.11
N SER A 118 6.99 -10.19 -10.08
CA SER A 118 7.20 -8.89 -10.73
C SER A 118 7.21 -7.77 -9.67
N GLU A 119 7.48 -6.53 -10.06
CA GLU A 119 7.38 -5.38 -9.15
C GLU A 119 5.97 -5.16 -8.57
N ALA A 120 4.94 -5.70 -9.23
CA ALA A 120 3.57 -5.68 -8.72
C ALA A 120 3.29 -6.79 -7.69
N SER A 121 4.21 -7.73 -7.50
CA SER A 121 4.05 -8.82 -6.54
C SER A 121 4.16 -8.32 -5.11
N ARG A 122 3.48 -9.02 -4.21
CA ARG A 122 3.29 -8.63 -2.82
C ARG A 122 3.47 -9.83 -1.90
N LEU A 123 3.83 -9.61 -0.65
CA LEU A 123 3.84 -10.61 0.41
C LEU A 123 2.40 -10.96 0.79
N THR A 124 2.12 -12.23 1.06
CA THR A 124 0.84 -12.64 1.65
C THR A 124 0.63 -11.94 2.99
N VAL A 125 -0.62 -11.69 3.40
CA VAL A 125 -0.92 -10.95 4.64
C VAL A 125 -0.34 -11.65 5.89
N ASP A 126 -0.24 -12.98 5.89
CA ASP A 126 0.44 -13.73 6.94
C ASP A 126 1.97 -13.73 6.86
N GLY A 127 2.53 -13.14 5.81
CA GLY A 127 3.96 -13.04 5.53
C GLY A 127 4.64 -14.37 5.25
N LYS A 128 3.91 -15.42 4.84
CA LYS A 128 4.46 -16.76 4.57
C LYS A 128 4.69 -17.06 3.09
N GLY A 129 4.37 -16.11 2.21
CA GLY A 129 4.56 -16.26 0.78
C GLY A 129 4.55 -14.96 0.02
N VAL A 130 4.61 -15.08 -1.31
CA VAL A 130 4.46 -13.99 -2.28
C VAL A 130 3.29 -14.32 -3.18
N TYR A 131 2.55 -13.30 -3.60
CA TYR A 131 1.45 -13.40 -4.54
C TYR A 131 1.51 -12.29 -5.59
N GLY A 132 0.78 -12.47 -6.67
CA GLY A 132 0.57 -11.43 -7.66
C GLY A 132 -0.51 -11.77 -8.67
N PHE A 133 -0.82 -10.77 -9.49
CA PHE A 133 -1.79 -10.85 -10.57
C PHE A 133 -1.10 -10.53 -11.89
N LEU A 134 -1.29 -11.36 -12.90
CA LEU A 134 -0.67 -11.19 -14.21
C LEU A 134 -1.64 -11.59 -15.34
N PRO A 135 -1.49 -11.05 -16.56
CA PRO A 135 -2.25 -11.51 -17.71
C PRO A 135 -1.85 -12.93 -18.11
N LEU A 136 -2.81 -13.71 -18.61
CA LEU A 136 -2.58 -15.05 -19.14
C LEU A 136 -2.06 -14.98 -20.58
N ASP A 137 -0.75 -15.06 -20.75
CA ASP A 137 -0.08 -15.27 -22.03
C ASP A 137 0.35 -16.74 -22.22
N PRO A 138 0.86 -17.15 -23.40
CA PRO A 138 1.27 -18.55 -23.61
C PRO A 138 2.35 -19.04 -22.63
N PRO A 139 3.43 -18.27 -22.33
CA PRO A 139 4.40 -18.67 -21.31
C PRO A 139 3.81 -18.86 -19.91
N ALA A 140 2.95 -17.95 -19.46
CA ALA A 140 2.28 -18.08 -18.17
C ALA A 140 1.33 -19.29 -18.15
N ARG A 141 0.62 -19.56 -19.25
CA ARG A 141 -0.27 -20.74 -19.36
C ARG A 141 0.48 -22.04 -19.18
N GLU A 142 1.56 -22.22 -19.94
CA GLU A 142 2.41 -23.40 -19.86
C GLU A 142 3.01 -23.53 -18.46
N PHE A 143 3.61 -22.45 -17.96
CA PHE A 143 4.24 -22.46 -16.65
C PHE A 143 3.27 -22.80 -15.51
N PHE A 144 2.07 -22.20 -15.49
CA PHE A 144 1.07 -22.44 -14.44
C PHE A 144 0.19 -23.67 -14.68
N GLY A 145 0.32 -24.36 -15.83
CA GLY A 145 -0.49 -25.52 -16.17
C GLY A 145 -1.98 -25.22 -16.27
N LEU A 146 -2.35 -24.05 -16.81
CA LEU A 146 -3.73 -23.59 -16.86
C LEU A 146 -4.47 -24.16 -18.09
N PRO A 147 -5.77 -24.52 -17.98
CA PRO A 147 -6.53 -25.11 -19.09
C PRO A 147 -6.63 -24.21 -20.32
N GLU A 148 -6.65 -24.83 -21.50
CA GLU A 148 -6.79 -24.11 -22.78
C GLU A 148 -8.11 -23.34 -22.91
N SER A 149 -9.14 -23.75 -22.16
CA SER A 149 -10.46 -23.13 -22.16
C SER A 149 -10.48 -21.71 -21.59
N ILE A 150 -9.46 -21.29 -20.85
CA ILE A 150 -9.37 -19.91 -20.35
C ILE A 150 -8.85 -19.04 -21.50
N PRO A 151 -9.51 -17.92 -21.86
CA PRO A 151 -9.05 -17.10 -22.99
C PRO A 151 -7.70 -16.42 -22.69
N PRO A 152 -6.87 -16.15 -23.72
CA PRO A 152 -5.67 -15.32 -23.57
C PRO A 152 -6.01 -13.93 -23.01
N GLY A 153 -5.11 -13.37 -22.22
CA GLY A 153 -5.30 -12.08 -21.54
C GLY A 153 -6.18 -12.16 -20.28
N ALA A 154 -6.76 -13.32 -19.96
CA ALA A 154 -7.45 -13.54 -18.69
C ALA A 154 -6.55 -13.26 -17.48
N GLY A 155 -7.16 -12.96 -16.33
CA GLY A 155 -6.42 -12.75 -15.09
C GLY A 155 -5.89 -14.04 -14.50
N VAL A 156 -4.61 -14.08 -14.14
CA VAL A 156 -3.98 -15.15 -13.37
C VAL A 156 -3.63 -14.62 -11.98
N ALA A 157 -4.21 -15.22 -10.95
CA ALA A 157 -3.79 -15.05 -9.57
C ALA A 157 -2.84 -16.18 -9.18
N ALA A 158 -1.64 -15.84 -8.73
CA ALA A 158 -0.62 -16.82 -8.34
C ALA A 158 -0.11 -16.54 -6.91
N THR A 159 0.20 -17.62 -6.18
CA THR A 159 0.83 -17.57 -4.85
C THR A 159 1.97 -18.60 -4.74
N TYR A 160 2.96 -18.26 -3.93
CA TYR A 160 4.13 -19.09 -3.63
C TYR A 160 4.46 -19.03 -2.16
N ARG A 161 4.80 -20.17 -1.55
CA ARG A 161 5.29 -20.25 -0.17
C ARG A 161 6.82 -20.28 -0.16
N PHE A 162 7.44 -19.70 0.87
CA PHE A 162 8.90 -19.68 1.05
C PHE A 162 9.55 -21.04 1.35
N ALA A 163 8.80 -22.14 1.23
CA ALA A 163 9.28 -23.51 1.41
C ALA A 163 9.55 -24.23 0.08
N GLY A 164 9.64 -23.51 -1.04
CA GLY A 164 9.89 -24.10 -2.36
C GLY A 164 8.66 -24.75 -3.01
N GLU A 165 7.45 -24.51 -2.47
CA GLU A 165 6.21 -25.07 -3.00
C GLU A 165 5.43 -24.03 -3.80
N LYS A 166 5.30 -24.27 -5.10
CA LYS A 166 4.30 -23.64 -5.97
C LYS A 166 2.93 -24.14 -5.57
N LEU A 167 2.11 -23.29 -4.95
CA LEU A 167 0.89 -23.76 -4.30
C LEU A 167 -0.36 -23.49 -5.11
N LEU A 168 -0.59 -22.25 -5.54
CA LEU A 168 -1.88 -21.89 -6.11
C LEU A 168 -1.72 -20.96 -7.30
N ALA A 169 -2.13 -21.44 -8.47
CA ALA A 169 -2.41 -20.61 -9.62
C ALA A 169 -3.87 -20.80 -10.04
N ARG A 170 -4.57 -19.70 -10.28
CA ARG A 170 -5.95 -19.68 -10.72
C ARG A 170 -6.09 -18.66 -11.84
N GLY A 171 -6.51 -19.14 -13.01
CA GLY A 171 -6.82 -18.30 -14.16
C GLY A 171 -8.33 -18.18 -14.35
N SER A 172 -8.81 -16.98 -14.68
CA SER A 172 -10.18 -16.78 -15.16
C SER A 172 -10.32 -15.44 -15.88
N GLU A 173 -11.13 -15.40 -16.93
CA GLU A 173 -11.45 -14.17 -17.65
C GLU A 173 -12.20 -13.15 -16.80
N VAL A 174 -12.84 -13.61 -15.71
CA VAL A 174 -13.59 -12.75 -14.81
C VAL A 174 -12.71 -12.14 -13.73
N PHE A 175 -11.48 -12.60 -13.50
CA PHE A 175 -10.64 -12.01 -12.45
C PHE A 175 -10.08 -10.66 -12.89
N THR A 176 -10.04 -9.70 -11.97
CA THR A 176 -9.49 -8.35 -12.18
C THR A 176 -8.38 -8.00 -11.20
N GLY A 177 -8.20 -8.78 -10.14
CA GLY A 177 -7.18 -8.54 -9.13
C GLY A 177 -7.18 -9.60 -8.03
N VAL A 178 -6.18 -9.55 -7.17
CA VAL A 178 -6.01 -10.48 -6.06
C VAL A 178 -5.34 -9.80 -4.86
N VAL A 179 -5.74 -10.21 -3.66
CA VAL A 179 -5.01 -10.03 -2.40
C VAL A 179 -4.94 -11.37 -1.69
N ALA A 180 -3.75 -11.89 -1.43
CA ALA A 180 -3.59 -13.18 -0.76
C ALA A 180 -3.40 -13.03 0.75
N LEU A 181 -4.28 -13.66 1.53
CA LEU A 181 -4.21 -13.70 3.00
C LEU A 181 -3.07 -14.63 3.45
N SER A 182 -2.92 -15.74 2.74
CA SER A 182 -1.87 -16.75 2.90
C SER A 182 -1.60 -17.37 1.53
N PRO A 183 -0.57 -18.22 1.38
CA PRO A 183 -0.34 -18.92 0.11
C PRO A 183 -1.54 -19.75 -0.38
N ASP A 184 -2.41 -20.17 0.52
CA ASP A 184 -3.55 -21.03 0.27
C ASP A 184 -4.91 -20.32 0.40
N ASP A 185 -4.93 -19.02 0.66
CA ASP A 185 -6.16 -18.24 0.86
C ASP A 185 -6.06 -16.88 0.17
N MET A 186 -6.95 -16.62 -0.78
CA MET A 186 -6.94 -15.39 -1.58
C MET A 186 -8.32 -14.75 -1.68
N LEU A 187 -8.33 -13.42 -1.69
CA LEU A 187 -9.44 -12.60 -2.12
C LEU A 187 -9.22 -12.22 -3.58
N LEU A 188 -10.18 -12.55 -4.44
CA LEU A 188 -10.17 -12.26 -5.87
C LEU A 188 -11.25 -11.22 -6.16
N THR A 189 -10.92 -10.18 -6.91
CA THR A 189 -11.93 -9.25 -7.45
C THR A 189 -12.35 -9.68 -8.84
N VAL A 190 -13.60 -9.39 -9.20
CA VAL A 190 -14.19 -9.86 -10.45
C VAL A 190 -14.72 -8.74 -11.35
N LYS A 191 -14.67 -9.01 -12.67
CA LYS A 191 -15.22 -8.19 -13.73
C LYS A 191 -16.74 -8.11 -13.56
N GLY A 192 -17.28 -6.89 -13.69
CA GLY A 192 -18.68 -6.62 -13.38
C GLY A 192 -18.94 -6.37 -11.89
N GLY A 193 -17.89 -6.41 -11.06
CA GLY A 193 -17.93 -6.00 -9.67
C GLY A 193 -18.14 -7.15 -8.69
N GLY A 194 -17.57 -6.98 -7.50
CA GLY A 194 -17.63 -7.93 -6.41
C GLY A 194 -16.28 -8.51 -6.02
N ALA A 195 -16.31 -9.42 -5.06
CA ALA A 195 -15.14 -10.13 -4.57
C ALA A 195 -15.52 -11.58 -4.23
N MET A 196 -14.55 -12.48 -4.27
CA MET A 196 -14.71 -13.84 -3.77
C MET A 196 -13.50 -14.22 -2.93
N ARG A 197 -13.71 -15.08 -1.94
CA ARG A 197 -12.61 -15.71 -1.21
C ARG A 197 -12.45 -17.14 -1.70
N HIS A 198 -11.24 -17.50 -2.06
CA HIS A 198 -10.89 -18.85 -2.49
C HIS A 198 -9.85 -19.43 -1.53
N ARG A 199 -10.11 -20.63 -1.00
CA ARG A 199 -9.20 -21.38 -0.12
C ARG A 199 -8.76 -22.70 -0.76
N SER A 200 -7.53 -23.13 -0.48
CA SER A 200 -6.99 -24.41 -0.91
C SER A 200 -6.58 -25.28 0.29
N PRO A 201 -6.92 -26.58 0.32
CA PRO A 201 -7.94 -27.24 -0.49
C PRO A 201 -9.34 -26.79 -0.05
N GLY A 202 -10.26 -26.49 -0.98
CA GLY A 202 -11.64 -26.13 -0.62
C GLY A 202 -12.42 -25.41 -1.71
N GLY A 203 -11.75 -24.63 -2.55
CA GLY A 203 -12.38 -23.85 -3.62
C GLY A 203 -12.94 -22.51 -3.11
N VAL A 204 -14.05 -22.06 -3.68
CA VAL A 204 -14.69 -20.79 -3.33
C VAL A 204 -15.35 -20.91 -1.95
N ALA A 205 -14.84 -20.17 -0.96
CA ALA A 205 -15.41 -20.11 0.39
C ALA A 205 -16.67 -19.24 0.43
N TRP A 206 -16.63 -18.10 -0.26
CA TRP A 206 -17.79 -17.24 -0.49
C TRP A 206 -17.56 -16.40 -1.75
N LYS A 207 -18.67 -15.96 -2.36
CA LYS A 207 -18.68 -15.02 -3.48
C LYS A 207 -19.69 -13.93 -3.19
N ARG A 208 -19.28 -12.69 -3.41
CA ARG A 208 -20.10 -11.50 -3.34
C ARG A 208 -20.16 -10.85 -4.72
N GLU A 209 -21.37 -10.60 -5.18
CA GLU A 209 -21.59 -9.84 -6.41
C GLU A 209 -21.64 -8.34 -6.10
N GLY A 210 -21.03 -7.55 -6.97
CA GLY A 210 -21.04 -6.09 -6.90
C GLY A 210 -21.99 -5.48 -7.92
N SER A 211 -22.22 -4.17 -7.80
CA SER A 211 -23.11 -3.40 -8.68
C SER A 211 -22.39 -2.79 -9.88
N GLY A 212 -21.62 -3.59 -10.64
CA GLY A 212 -20.86 -3.09 -11.79
C GLY A 212 -19.57 -2.34 -11.42
N GLY A 213 -18.76 -2.06 -12.45
CA GLY A 213 -17.54 -1.27 -12.36
C GLY A 213 -16.30 -1.99 -11.79
N ASP A 214 -15.21 -1.25 -11.66
CA ASP A 214 -13.89 -1.78 -11.29
C ASP A 214 -13.74 -1.89 -9.77
N TRP A 215 -14.20 -3.02 -9.23
CA TRP A 215 -13.97 -3.35 -7.82
C TRP A 215 -12.51 -3.71 -7.57
N ARG A 216 -12.00 -3.28 -6.41
CA ARG A 216 -10.70 -3.72 -5.91
C ARG A 216 -10.72 -3.89 -4.40
N VAL A 217 -10.01 -4.90 -3.90
CA VAL A 217 -9.66 -5.00 -2.47
C VAL A 217 -8.48 -4.06 -2.25
N ALA A 218 -8.73 -2.97 -1.54
CA ALA A 218 -7.71 -1.97 -1.25
C ALA A 218 -6.84 -2.37 -0.06
N ASP A 219 -7.43 -3.10 0.90
CA ASP A 219 -6.72 -3.48 2.12
C ASP A 219 -7.38 -4.63 2.89
N VAL A 220 -6.66 -5.25 3.83
CA VAL A 220 -7.17 -6.31 4.70
C VAL A 220 -6.62 -6.18 6.12
N ASP A 221 -7.51 -6.32 7.11
CA ASP A 221 -7.16 -6.51 8.52
C ASP A 221 -7.70 -7.86 9.01
N PRO A 222 -6.86 -8.92 9.03
CA PRO A 222 -7.28 -10.23 9.51
C PRO A 222 -7.62 -10.25 11.00
N ALA A 223 -7.01 -9.38 11.82
CA ALA A 223 -7.28 -9.32 13.25
C ALA A 223 -8.67 -8.74 13.52
N ALA A 224 -9.08 -7.73 12.74
CA ALA A 224 -10.45 -7.23 12.75
C ALA A 224 -11.43 -8.13 11.97
N GLY A 225 -10.92 -9.04 11.13
CA GLY A 225 -11.72 -9.87 10.23
C GLY A 225 -12.42 -9.07 9.14
N VAL A 226 -11.74 -8.05 8.59
CA VAL A 226 -12.31 -7.14 7.58
C VAL A 226 -11.42 -7.07 6.34
N ALA A 227 -12.02 -7.19 5.17
CA ALA A 227 -11.45 -6.75 3.90
C ALA A 227 -12.06 -5.41 3.49
N LEU A 228 -11.23 -4.43 3.20
CA LEU A 228 -11.65 -3.13 2.66
C LEU A 228 -11.67 -3.19 1.14
N ALA A 229 -12.84 -2.99 0.56
CA ALA A 229 -13.01 -2.87 -0.88
C ALA A 229 -13.40 -1.44 -1.28
N ILE A 230 -13.04 -1.09 -2.50
CA ILE A 230 -13.52 0.12 -3.20
C ILE A 230 -14.31 -0.37 -4.41
N ASP A 231 -15.56 0.07 -4.54
CA ASP A 231 -16.38 -0.25 -5.70
C ASP A 231 -16.09 0.66 -6.90
N GLY A 232 -16.74 0.39 -8.05
CA GLY A 232 -16.55 1.19 -9.26
C GLY A 232 -16.99 2.65 -9.18
N GLN A 233 -17.77 3.03 -8.15
CA GLN A 233 -18.17 4.40 -7.87
C GLN A 233 -17.26 5.08 -6.85
N GLY A 234 -16.26 4.38 -6.32
CA GLY A 234 -15.34 4.90 -5.30
C GLY A 234 -15.92 4.84 -3.88
N ALA A 235 -16.97 4.07 -3.62
CA ALA A 235 -17.48 3.87 -2.27
C ALA A 235 -16.63 2.87 -1.49
N LEU A 236 -16.45 3.11 -0.19
CA LEU A 236 -15.76 2.18 0.71
C LEU A 236 -16.72 1.13 1.23
N ILE A 237 -16.30 -0.13 1.18
CA ILE A 237 -17.07 -1.28 1.65
C ILE A 237 -16.19 -2.12 2.57
N GLY A 238 -16.63 -2.28 3.82
CA GLY A 238 -16.03 -3.23 4.76
C GLY A 238 -16.73 -4.58 4.64
N ILE A 239 -15.99 -5.59 4.21
CA ILE A 239 -16.48 -6.95 4.00
C ILE A 239 -16.00 -7.83 5.15
N ASP A 240 -16.92 -8.59 5.76
CA ASP A 240 -16.57 -9.65 6.70
C ASP A 240 -15.70 -10.69 6.01
N LEU A 241 -14.46 -10.85 6.49
CA LEU A 241 -13.48 -11.67 5.82
C LEU A 241 -13.92 -13.15 5.75
N GLU A 242 -14.59 -13.64 6.78
CA GLU A 242 -15.01 -15.04 6.90
C GLU A 242 -16.31 -15.34 6.14
N LYS A 243 -17.27 -14.41 6.16
CA LYS A 243 -18.62 -14.65 5.61
C LYS A 243 -18.87 -14.00 4.24
N GLY A 244 -18.13 -12.95 3.88
CA GLY A 244 -18.38 -12.16 2.67
C GLY A 244 -19.51 -11.13 2.80
N ASP A 245 -20.12 -11.01 3.98
CA ASP A 245 -21.19 -10.05 4.28
C ASP A 245 -20.66 -8.62 4.37
N VAL A 246 -21.48 -7.62 4.03
CA VAL A 246 -21.13 -6.22 4.31
C VAL A 246 -21.25 -5.99 5.80
N ARG A 247 -20.18 -5.53 6.44
CA ARG A 247 -20.24 -5.01 7.80
C ARG A 247 -20.64 -3.54 7.81
N TRP A 248 -20.15 -2.78 6.85
CA TRP A 248 -20.44 -1.37 6.69
C TRP A 248 -20.13 -0.91 5.26
N GLN A 249 -20.77 0.18 4.85
CA GLN A 249 -20.53 0.84 3.58
C GLN A 249 -20.60 2.35 3.78
N SER A 250 -19.72 3.10 3.11
CA SER A 250 -19.76 4.56 3.17
C SER A 250 -21.10 5.08 2.62
N PRO A 251 -21.72 6.12 3.23
CA PRO A 251 -23.04 6.61 2.82
C PRO A 251 -23.08 7.05 1.35
N ALA A 252 -24.12 6.62 0.64
CA ALA A 252 -24.34 7.05 -0.75
C ALA A 252 -24.67 8.56 -0.81
N GLY A 253 -24.20 9.23 -1.87
CA GLY A 253 -24.57 10.62 -2.19
C GLY A 253 -23.79 11.73 -1.47
N THR A 254 -23.16 11.44 -0.31
CA THR A 254 -22.27 12.38 0.39
C THR A 254 -20.83 11.89 0.49
N ALA A 255 -20.57 10.62 0.15
CA ALA A 255 -19.22 10.08 0.15
C ALA A 255 -18.39 10.67 -1.01
N PRO A 256 -17.12 11.03 -0.76
CA PRO A 256 -16.19 11.37 -1.82
C PRO A 256 -15.93 10.14 -2.70
N ARG A 257 -15.56 10.38 -3.96
CA ARG A 257 -15.10 9.30 -4.84
C ARG A 257 -13.66 8.92 -4.46
N VAL A 258 -13.51 7.80 -3.77
CA VAL A 258 -12.22 7.32 -3.30
C VAL A 258 -11.51 6.56 -4.42
N SER A 259 -10.25 6.92 -4.67
CA SER A 259 -9.39 6.14 -5.56
C SER A 259 -8.47 5.20 -4.82
N ASP A 260 -8.12 5.46 -3.55
CA ASP A 260 -7.31 4.57 -2.70
C ASP A 260 -7.64 4.62 -1.21
N ALA A 261 -7.45 3.51 -0.49
CA ALA A 261 -7.83 3.42 0.91
C ALA A 261 -7.05 2.36 1.70
N ARG A 262 -6.94 2.58 3.01
CA ARG A 262 -6.28 1.70 3.97
C ARG A 262 -7.04 1.68 5.29
N LEU A 263 -7.15 0.52 5.92
CA LEU A 263 -7.70 0.34 7.26
C LEU A 263 -6.76 0.92 8.32
N LEU A 264 -7.27 1.84 9.12
CA LEU A 264 -6.59 2.33 10.31
C LEU A 264 -6.84 1.38 11.47
N ARG A 265 -5.87 1.28 12.40
CA ARG A 265 -6.11 0.74 13.75
C ARG A 265 -7.41 1.30 14.33
N GLY A 266 -8.23 0.42 14.89
CA GLY A 266 -9.56 0.76 15.42
C GLY A 266 -10.69 0.67 14.40
N GLY A 267 -10.42 0.18 13.18
CA GLY A 267 -11.46 -0.11 12.18
C GLY A 267 -11.93 1.08 11.34
N ARG A 268 -11.33 2.28 11.53
CA ARG A 268 -11.50 3.43 10.64
C ARG A 268 -10.78 3.18 9.30
N ALA A 269 -11.02 4.01 8.29
CA ALA A 269 -10.28 3.94 7.03
C ALA A 269 -9.66 5.29 6.67
N LEU A 270 -8.38 5.30 6.30
CA LEU A 270 -7.74 6.41 5.62
C LEU A 270 -8.03 6.26 4.13
N ALA A 271 -8.52 7.31 3.49
CA ALA A 271 -8.89 7.29 2.07
C ALA A 271 -8.27 8.48 1.35
N PHE A 272 -7.88 8.24 0.12
CA PHE A 272 -7.46 9.24 -0.85
C PHE A 272 -8.55 9.41 -1.89
N ALA A 273 -9.08 10.62 -1.98
CA ALA A 273 -10.06 11.03 -2.98
C ALA A 273 -9.40 11.99 -3.96
N ASN A 274 -9.76 11.90 -5.24
CA ASN A 274 -9.16 12.68 -6.33
C ASN A 274 -10.15 13.57 -7.09
N ASP A 275 -11.41 13.61 -6.67
CA ASP A 275 -12.50 14.35 -7.31
C ASP A 275 -13.45 14.91 -6.22
N PRO A 276 -13.75 16.23 -6.18
CA PRO A 276 -13.30 17.28 -7.11
C PRO A 276 -11.87 17.77 -6.88
N GLU A 277 -11.32 17.54 -5.70
CA GLU A 277 -9.95 17.93 -5.35
C GLU A 277 -9.23 16.77 -4.67
N LYS A 278 -7.91 16.69 -4.84
CA LYS A 278 -7.08 15.69 -4.18
C LYS A 278 -7.05 15.93 -2.68
N GLN A 279 -7.49 14.95 -1.91
CA GLN A 279 -7.53 15.03 -0.45
C GLN A 279 -7.32 13.67 0.20
N VAL A 280 -6.80 13.70 1.43
CA VAL A 280 -6.75 12.54 2.31
C VAL A 280 -7.74 12.74 3.44
N MET A 281 -8.57 11.73 3.67
CA MET A 281 -9.69 11.77 4.60
C MET A 281 -9.68 10.54 5.50
N VAL A 282 -10.31 10.68 6.66
CA VAL A 282 -10.63 9.54 7.52
C VAL A 282 -12.13 9.27 7.43
N PHE A 283 -12.48 8.01 7.18
CA PHE A 283 -13.83 7.49 7.31
C PHE A 283 -13.97 6.71 8.62
N ASP A 284 -15.00 7.03 9.39
CA ASP A 284 -15.38 6.30 10.58
C ASP A 284 -16.65 5.47 10.32
N PRO A 285 -16.53 4.14 10.20
CA PRO A 285 -17.69 3.28 9.93
C PRO A 285 -18.76 3.28 11.02
N SER A 286 -18.40 3.62 12.27
CA SER A 286 -19.34 3.60 13.39
C SER A 286 -20.36 4.74 13.32
N SER A 287 -19.93 5.90 12.81
CA SER A 287 -20.76 7.08 12.62
C SER A 287 -21.18 7.28 11.16
N GLY A 288 -20.50 6.63 10.21
CA GLY A 288 -20.64 6.88 8.77
C GLY A 288 -20.04 8.22 8.34
N ALA A 289 -19.26 8.88 9.21
CA ALA A 289 -18.74 10.22 8.96
C ALA A 289 -17.41 10.21 8.20
N TRP A 290 -17.21 11.27 7.41
CA TRP A 290 -15.99 11.57 6.69
C TRP A 290 -15.32 12.82 7.28
N SER A 291 -13.99 12.80 7.43
CA SER A 291 -13.21 13.91 7.96
C SER A 291 -11.92 14.14 7.17
N ALA A 292 -11.90 15.18 6.34
CA ALA A 292 -10.67 15.72 5.75
C ALA A 292 -9.89 16.58 6.77
N THR A 293 -10.62 17.23 7.67
CA THR A 293 -10.09 18.20 8.64
C THR A 293 -9.14 17.54 9.63
N GLU A 294 -9.38 16.29 10.03
CA GLU A 294 -8.53 15.56 10.97
C GLU A 294 -7.07 15.46 10.47
N VAL A 295 -6.89 15.04 9.21
CA VAL A 295 -5.56 14.90 8.60
C VAL A 295 -4.92 16.26 8.38
N ALA A 296 -5.64 17.22 7.80
CA ALA A 296 -5.13 18.56 7.56
C ALA A 296 -4.70 19.28 8.87
N GLN A 297 -5.46 19.10 9.95
CA GLN A 297 -5.11 19.66 11.26
C GLN A 297 -3.92 18.94 11.91
N ALA A 298 -3.77 17.62 11.72
CA ALA A 298 -2.58 16.89 12.19
C ALA A 298 -1.30 17.46 11.56
N PHE A 299 -1.28 17.64 10.24
CA PHE A 299 -0.17 18.27 9.53
C PHE A 299 0.03 19.74 9.91
N ALA A 300 -1.04 20.51 10.09
CA ALA A 300 -0.96 21.90 10.49
C ALA A 300 -0.30 22.09 11.86
N ARG A 301 -0.64 21.23 12.84
CA ARG A 301 -0.05 21.26 14.19
C ARG A 301 1.46 21.02 14.19
N GLN A 302 1.98 20.30 13.19
CA GLN A 302 3.40 20.03 13.02
C GLN A 302 4.10 21.06 12.11
N GLY A 303 3.41 22.10 11.65
CA GLY A 303 3.99 23.06 10.69
C GLY A 303 4.21 22.47 9.29
N MET A 304 3.50 21.39 8.94
CA MET A 304 3.77 20.57 7.75
C MET A 304 2.75 20.74 6.61
N ARG A 305 1.98 21.85 6.61
CA ARG A 305 0.97 22.10 5.55
C ARG A 305 1.56 22.07 4.14
N ALA A 306 2.76 22.66 3.96
CA ALA A 306 3.43 22.71 2.67
C ALA A 306 3.86 21.32 2.18
N VAL A 307 4.32 20.44 3.10
CA VAL A 307 4.69 19.06 2.76
C VAL A 307 3.46 18.27 2.29
N LEU A 308 2.33 18.38 3.01
CA LEU A 308 1.08 17.73 2.61
C LEU A 308 0.59 18.23 1.25
N ALA A 309 0.58 19.55 1.03
CA ALA A 309 0.14 20.15 -0.23
C ALA A 309 1.04 19.71 -1.40
N ALA A 310 2.36 19.73 -1.23
CA ALA A 310 3.31 19.31 -2.27
C ALA A 310 3.28 17.80 -2.54
N TRP A 311 2.91 16.99 -1.57
CA TRP A 311 2.65 15.56 -1.77
C TRP A 311 1.32 15.36 -2.51
N LEU A 312 0.23 16.00 -2.07
CA LEU A 312 -1.09 15.91 -2.72
C LEU A 312 -1.05 16.30 -4.20
N ASP A 313 -0.30 17.35 -4.56
CA ASP A 313 -0.13 17.79 -5.95
C ASP A 313 0.32 16.64 -6.87
N ARG A 314 1.24 15.80 -6.39
CA ARG A 314 1.87 14.72 -7.15
C ARG A 314 1.23 13.34 -6.93
N ALA A 315 0.53 13.14 -5.81
CA ALA A 315 -0.04 11.84 -5.46
C ALA A 315 -1.20 11.44 -6.38
N ASP A 316 -1.27 10.15 -6.70
CA ASP A 316 -2.38 9.48 -7.40
C ASP A 316 -3.10 8.45 -6.52
N SER A 317 -2.52 8.14 -5.36
CA SER A 317 -2.92 7.10 -4.42
C SER A 317 -2.32 7.40 -3.04
N LEU A 318 -2.51 6.50 -2.06
CA LEU A 318 -1.82 6.56 -0.77
C LEU A 318 -0.37 6.03 -0.85
N ALA A 319 0.17 5.78 -2.05
CA ALA A 319 1.58 5.47 -2.23
C ALA A 319 2.44 6.62 -1.67
N GLY A 320 3.39 6.30 -0.80
CA GLY A 320 4.21 7.30 -0.11
C GLY A 320 3.58 7.96 1.13
N LEU A 321 2.38 7.51 1.55
CA LEU A 321 1.77 7.88 2.83
C LEU A 321 1.45 6.62 3.65
N TRP A 322 2.27 6.33 4.65
CA TRP A 322 2.14 5.12 5.48
C TRP A 322 1.54 5.42 6.84
N GLN A 323 0.69 4.53 7.34
CA GLN A 323 0.34 4.53 8.75
C GLN A 323 1.43 3.79 9.53
N ILE A 324 1.94 4.40 10.60
CA ILE A 324 2.83 3.76 11.57
C ILE A 324 2.19 3.75 12.96
N GLY A 325 2.52 2.72 13.74
CA GLY A 325 2.26 2.74 15.18
C GLY A 325 3.35 3.54 15.89
N THR A 326 3.00 4.25 16.94
CA THR A 326 3.93 4.95 17.83
C THR A 326 3.67 4.54 19.28
N ALA A 327 4.58 4.90 20.18
CA ALA A 327 4.36 4.70 21.62
C ALA A 327 3.13 5.47 22.14
N SER A 328 2.76 6.57 21.48
CA SER A 328 1.67 7.47 21.87
C SER A 328 0.37 7.27 21.08
N GLY A 329 0.37 6.44 20.03
CA GLY A 329 -0.82 6.21 19.20
C GLY A 329 -0.50 5.83 17.76
N THR A 330 -1.19 6.48 16.83
CA THR A 330 -1.01 6.29 15.39
C THR A 330 -0.36 7.55 14.81
N ALA A 331 0.58 7.37 13.88
CA ALA A 331 1.10 8.47 13.06
C ALA A 331 1.05 8.12 11.57
N LEU A 332 1.20 9.15 10.74
CA LEU A 332 1.43 9.04 9.31
C LEU A 332 2.90 9.31 9.01
N LEU A 333 3.49 8.52 8.13
CA LEU A 333 4.81 8.75 7.56
C LEU A 333 4.64 9.15 6.10
N ILE A 334 5.12 10.33 5.74
CA ILE A 334 4.94 10.93 4.41
C ILE A 334 6.29 11.29 3.79
N HIS A 335 6.44 11.01 2.49
CA HIS A 335 7.64 11.40 1.75
C HIS A 335 7.52 12.84 1.24
N GLY A 336 8.43 13.72 1.70
CA GLY A 336 8.55 15.10 1.24
C GLY A 336 9.84 15.35 0.46
N ALA A 337 10.22 16.62 0.29
CA ALA A 337 11.37 16.99 -0.54
C ALA A 337 12.73 16.60 0.05
N ASP A 338 12.84 16.53 1.38
CA ASP A 338 14.12 16.28 2.06
C ASP A 338 14.21 14.87 2.70
N GLY A 339 13.15 14.06 2.55
CA GLY A 339 13.04 12.71 3.14
C GLY A 339 11.66 12.42 3.70
N TRP A 340 11.60 11.53 4.70
CA TRP A 340 10.36 11.06 5.32
C TRP A 340 10.07 11.76 6.63
N TYR A 341 8.83 12.20 6.79
CA TYR A 341 8.37 12.95 7.96
C TYR A 341 7.26 12.19 8.66
N GLU A 342 7.25 12.27 9.99
CA GLU A 342 6.22 11.67 10.83
C GLU A 342 5.21 12.72 11.31
N VAL A 343 3.93 12.40 11.21
CA VAL A 343 2.82 13.25 11.64
C VAL A 343 1.87 12.45 12.53
N PRO A 344 1.87 12.67 13.85
CA PRO A 344 0.94 12.03 14.76
C PRO A 344 -0.52 12.34 14.38
N LEU A 345 -1.35 11.31 14.30
CA LEU A 345 -2.80 11.46 14.20
C LEU A 345 -3.41 11.60 15.61
N PRO A 346 -4.49 12.37 15.75
CA PRO A 346 -5.19 12.54 17.03
C PRO A 346 -5.83 11.27 17.56
#